data_AF-A0A0Q4MTC5-F1
#
_entry.id   AF-A0A0Q4MTC5-F1
#
_cell.length_a   1.000
_cell.length_b   1.000
_cell.length_c   1.000
_cell.angle_alpha   90.00
_cell.angle_beta   90.00
_cell.angle_gamma   90.00
#
_symmetry.space_group_name_H-M   'P 1'
#
loop_
_entity.id
_entity.type
_entity.pdbx_description
1 polymer ?
#
loop_
_entity_poly.entity_id
_entity_poly.type
_entity_poly.pdbx_seq_one_letter_code
_entity_poly.pdbx_strand_id
1 'polypeptide(L)'
;MPSAPAELEAAFISDDYVDRLIESIRAKSKSVVGDLNTVKGRKVYISLAASIRSSKVAIDDAGKNLVAEMKKRPALVDASRRKIREALDELTIEVRKPVTDWEAEQDRIKAEQQMLDWHTEALADNEAWDKTLAERFESDHEIALLLNDKFDRDAAEKKAEAERQRVAHEQEIARQAAEQARKEAEEAQRIEREAAAHREAALIAQKEQAERDRVAAQERAEREAREALERTALLAQQAREQAEREKQEAIAAERLRAEQAEAARLAEEKRIADEAAERAANETHRKQIGTAVVNALMSNAGLTREQAIATLTALKDNRIPHASITY
;
A
#
# COMPACT_ATOMS: atom_id res chain seq x y z
N MET A 1 -81.75 -70.59 113.60
CA MET A 1 -81.23 -69.62 112.62
C MET A 1 -81.61 -70.12 111.23
N PRO A 2 -82.03 -69.24 110.32
CA PRO A 2 -82.19 -69.60 108.91
C PRO A 2 -80.86 -70.08 108.33
N SER A 3 -80.92 -71.02 107.38
CA SER A 3 -79.75 -71.64 106.76
C SER A 3 -79.37 -71.03 105.42
N ALA A 4 -80.30 -70.34 104.74
CA ALA A 4 -80.04 -69.67 103.48
C ALA A 4 -79.39 -68.29 103.71
N PRO A 5 -78.34 -67.91 102.94
CA PRO A 5 -77.65 -66.62 103.12
C PRO A 5 -78.57 -65.39 103.01
N ALA A 6 -79.54 -65.40 102.10
CA ALA A 6 -80.48 -64.30 101.90
C ALA A 6 -81.50 -64.17 103.04
N GLU A 7 -81.96 -65.29 103.59
CA GLU A 7 -82.85 -65.32 104.76
C GLU A 7 -82.10 -64.93 106.04
N LEU A 8 -80.82 -65.30 106.12
CA LEU A 8 -79.91 -64.92 107.19
C LEU A 8 -79.64 -63.42 107.17
N GLU A 9 -79.42 -62.84 105.98
CA GLU A 9 -79.30 -61.39 105.78
C GLU A 9 -80.57 -60.65 106.23
N ALA A 10 -81.74 -61.08 105.75
CA ALA A 10 -83.01 -60.50 106.16
C ALA A 10 -83.24 -60.61 107.68
N ALA A 11 -82.85 -61.74 108.28
CA ALA A 11 -82.96 -61.98 109.71
C ALA A 11 -82.03 -61.08 110.56
N PHE A 12 -80.81 -60.81 110.11
CA PHE A 12 -79.87 -59.93 110.82
C PHE A 12 -80.16 -58.44 110.63
N ILE A 13 -80.89 -58.07 109.58
CA ILE A 13 -81.32 -56.67 109.33
C ILE A 13 -82.60 -56.32 110.10
N SER A 14 -83.44 -57.31 110.43
CA SER A 14 -84.72 -57.08 111.12
C SER A 14 -84.56 -57.01 112.63
N ASP A 15 -84.72 -55.80 113.19
CA ASP A 15 -84.72 -55.59 114.64
C ASP A 15 -85.80 -56.42 115.37
N ASP A 16 -87.00 -56.54 114.78
CA ASP A 16 -88.09 -57.38 115.32
C ASP A 16 -87.72 -58.87 115.36
N TYR A 17 -87.01 -59.39 114.35
CA TYR A 17 -86.53 -60.77 114.36
C TYR A 17 -85.47 -60.98 115.45
N VAL A 18 -84.51 -60.06 115.56
CA VAL A 18 -83.44 -60.12 116.57
C VAL A 18 -84.02 -60.07 117.97
N ASP A 19 -84.97 -59.17 118.22
CA ASP A 19 -85.64 -59.05 119.51
C ASP A 19 -86.45 -60.29 119.86
N ARG A 20 -87.20 -60.85 118.90
CA ARG A 20 -87.95 -62.12 119.11
C ARG A 20 -87.03 -63.29 119.37
N LEU A 21 -85.88 -63.36 118.69
CA LEU A 21 -84.88 -64.40 118.91
C LEU A 21 -84.31 -64.31 120.33
N ILE A 22 -83.95 -63.11 120.78
CA ILE A 22 -83.46 -62.85 122.14
C ILE A 22 -84.54 -63.19 123.17
N GLU A 23 -85.78 -62.77 122.96
CA GLU A 23 -86.89 -63.05 123.88
C GLU A 23 -87.21 -64.55 123.93
N SER A 24 -87.10 -65.28 122.82
CA SER A 24 -87.24 -66.75 122.80
C SER A 24 -86.16 -67.43 123.64
N ILE A 25 -84.91 -66.97 123.55
CA ILE A 25 -83.80 -67.48 124.38
C ILE A 25 -84.05 -67.14 125.86
N ARG A 26 -84.53 -65.93 126.15
CA ARG A 26 -84.88 -65.50 127.51
C ARG A 26 -86.05 -66.32 128.08
N ALA A 27 -87.10 -66.56 127.31
CA ALA A 27 -88.24 -67.38 127.71
C ALA A 27 -87.80 -68.83 128.01
N LYS A 28 -86.97 -69.42 127.15
CA LYS A 28 -86.35 -70.74 127.39
C LYS A 28 -85.46 -70.75 128.64
N SER A 29 -84.82 -69.63 128.98
CA SER A 29 -84.04 -69.56 130.21
C SER A 29 -84.88 -69.54 131.49
N LYS A 30 -86.08 -68.94 131.42
CA LYS A 30 -87.02 -68.82 132.56
C LYS A 30 -87.83 -70.09 132.82
N SER A 31 -88.05 -70.92 131.80
CA SER A 31 -88.84 -72.16 131.91
C SER A 31 -88.09 -73.32 132.58
N VAL A 32 -86.78 -73.18 132.78
CA VAL A 32 -85.93 -74.23 133.37
C VAL A 32 -85.86 -74.04 134.88
N VAL A 33 -86.49 -74.94 135.64
CA VAL A 33 -86.49 -74.94 137.11
C VAL A 33 -85.70 -76.15 137.62
N GLY A 34 -84.50 -75.90 138.17
CA GLY A 34 -83.69 -76.92 138.84
C GLY A 34 -83.60 -76.64 140.34
N ASP A 35 -83.61 -77.68 141.17
CA ASP A 35 -83.41 -77.52 142.61
C ASP A 35 -81.96 -77.12 142.93
N LEU A 36 -81.76 -75.86 143.34
CA LEU A 36 -80.46 -75.28 143.67
C LEU A 36 -79.76 -75.96 144.85
N ASN A 37 -80.51 -76.65 145.70
CA ASN A 37 -79.95 -77.38 146.85
C ASN A 37 -79.28 -78.68 146.41
N THR A 38 -79.56 -79.17 145.20
CA THR A 38 -78.94 -80.40 144.66
C THR A 38 -77.83 -80.10 143.64
N VAL A 39 -76.81 -80.97 143.60
CA VAL A 39 -75.75 -80.92 142.57
C VAL A 39 -76.34 -81.07 141.16
N LYS A 40 -77.36 -81.91 141.01
CA LYS A 40 -78.04 -82.13 139.72
C LYS A 40 -78.80 -80.89 139.26
N GLY A 41 -79.55 -80.23 140.14
CA GLY A 41 -80.28 -79.00 139.80
C GLY A 41 -79.37 -77.82 139.44
N ARG A 42 -78.24 -77.64 140.14
CA ARG A 42 -77.23 -76.63 139.76
C ARG A 42 -76.59 -76.92 138.39
N LYS A 43 -76.35 -78.18 138.03
CA LYS A 43 -75.81 -78.57 136.72
C LYS A 43 -76.73 -78.19 135.55
N VAL A 44 -78.05 -78.18 135.75
CA VAL A 44 -79.02 -77.76 134.73
C VAL A 44 -78.78 -76.30 134.32
N TYR A 45 -78.65 -75.38 135.29
CA TYR A 45 -78.36 -73.98 135.02
C TYR A 45 -77.00 -73.76 134.34
N ILE A 46 -75.97 -74.50 134.76
CA ILE A 46 -74.64 -74.44 134.13
C ILE A 46 -74.71 -74.88 132.65
N SER A 47 -75.41 -75.98 132.37
CA SER A 47 -75.56 -76.49 130.99
C SER A 47 -76.35 -75.54 130.09
N LEU A 48 -77.39 -74.88 130.64
CA LEU A 48 -78.17 -73.88 129.95
C LEU A 48 -77.34 -72.64 129.62
N ALA A 49 -76.54 -72.15 130.57
CA ALA A 49 -75.61 -71.05 130.35
C ALA A 49 -74.55 -71.38 129.28
N ALA A 50 -74.06 -72.63 129.25
CA ALA A 50 -73.15 -73.11 128.20
C ALA A 50 -73.83 -73.14 126.82
N SER A 51 -75.09 -73.59 126.75
CA SER A 51 -75.88 -73.59 125.51
C SER A 51 -76.15 -72.17 124.98
N ILE A 52 -76.46 -71.22 125.87
CA ILE A 52 -76.61 -69.80 125.51
C ILE A 52 -75.27 -69.24 124.99
N ARG A 53 -74.14 -69.57 125.62
CA ARG A 53 -72.81 -69.15 125.16
C ARG A 53 -72.49 -69.72 123.78
N SER A 54 -72.77 -70.99 123.54
CA SER A 54 -72.57 -71.62 122.22
C SER A 54 -73.46 -70.99 121.16
N SER A 55 -74.72 -70.67 121.50
CA SER A 55 -75.67 -70.02 120.59
C SER A 55 -75.22 -68.60 120.22
N LYS A 56 -74.68 -67.84 121.19
CA LYS A 56 -74.08 -66.52 120.94
C LYS A 56 -72.96 -66.60 119.91
N VAL A 57 -72.00 -67.51 120.10
CA VAL A 57 -70.85 -67.67 119.20
C VAL A 57 -71.32 -68.04 117.79
N ALA A 58 -72.24 -69.00 117.68
CA ALA A 58 -72.78 -69.41 116.38
C ALA A 58 -73.50 -68.26 115.63
N ILE A 59 -74.25 -67.41 116.34
CA ILE A 59 -74.91 -66.24 115.75
C ILE A 59 -73.88 -65.20 115.29
N ASP A 60 -72.88 -64.91 116.11
CA ASP A 60 -71.81 -63.96 115.78
C ASP A 60 -70.97 -64.41 114.57
N ASP A 61 -70.57 -65.69 114.53
CA ASP A 61 -69.82 -66.26 113.41
C ASP A 61 -70.65 -66.27 112.11
N ALA A 62 -71.96 -66.56 112.19
CA ALA A 62 -72.85 -66.48 111.04
C ALA A 62 -72.96 -65.06 110.48
N GLY A 63 -73.06 -64.04 111.34
CA GLY A 63 -73.07 -62.63 110.94
C GLY A 63 -71.74 -62.19 110.31
N LYS A 64 -70.60 -62.60 110.91
CA LYS A 64 -69.26 -62.31 110.36
C LYS A 64 -69.05 -62.91 108.97
N ASN A 65 -69.45 -64.17 108.78
CA ASN A 65 -69.34 -64.84 107.49
C ASN A 65 -70.22 -64.18 106.43
N LEU A 66 -71.45 -63.78 106.79
CA LEU A 66 -72.33 -63.04 105.90
C LEU A 66 -71.70 -61.70 105.46
N VAL A 67 -71.19 -60.91 106.40
CA VAL A 67 -70.53 -59.63 106.10
C VAL A 67 -69.28 -59.82 105.24
N ALA A 68 -68.50 -60.89 105.48
CA ALA A 68 -67.32 -61.20 104.68
C ALA A 68 -67.70 -61.52 103.21
N GLU A 69 -68.76 -62.28 102.98
CA GLU A 69 -69.27 -62.57 101.63
C GLU A 69 -69.85 -61.32 100.96
N MET A 70 -70.61 -60.48 101.69
CA MET A 70 -71.13 -59.22 101.15
C MET A 70 -70.03 -58.28 100.68
N LYS A 71 -68.91 -58.19 101.43
CA LYS A 71 -67.76 -57.36 101.07
C LYS A 71 -67.04 -57.82 99.79
N LYS A 72 -67.17 -59.08 99.38
CA LYS A 72 -66.58 -59.60 98.14
C LYS A 72 -67.39 -59.22 96.89
N ARG A 73 -68.71 -59.01 97.01
CA ARG A 73 -69.61 -58.77 95.87
C ARG A 73 -69.26 -57.50 95.06
N PRO A 74 -68.92 -56.34 95.66
CA PRO A 74 -68.52 -55.15 94.89
C PRO A 74 -67.33 -55.40 93.96
N ALA A 75 -66.29 -56.09 94.44
CA ALA A 75 -65.11 -56.38 93.63
C ALA A 75 -65.42 -57.27 92.41
N LEU A 76 -66.33 -58.25 92.57
CA LEU A 76 -66.79 -59.10 91.47
C LEU A 76 -67.60 -58.31 90.43
N VAL A 77 -68.43 -57.38 90.90
CA VAL A 77 -69.19 -56.48 90.02
C VAL A 77 -68.25 -55.57 89.24
N ASP A 78 -67.25 -54.96 89.88
CA ASP A 78 -66.29 -54.10 89.20
C ASP A 78 -65.40 -54.87 88.20
N ALA A 79 -64.97 -56.09 88.54
CA ALA A 79 -64.26 -56.95 87.60
C ALA A 79 -65.11 -57.27 86.37
N SER A 80 -66.39 -57.58 86.56
CA SER A 80 -67.33 -57.84 85.46
C SER A 80 -67.57 -56.59 84.61
N ARG A 81 -67.77 -55.43 85.24
CA ARG A 81 -67.93 -54.14 84.55
C ARG A 81 -66.71 -53.78 83.71
N ARG A 82 -65.51 -54.02 84.21
CA ARG A 82 -64.26 -53.81 83.45
C ARG A 82 -64.21 -54.73 82.24
N LYS A 83 -64.45 -56.04 82.42
CA LYS A 83 -64.44 -57.01 81.31
C LYS A 83 -65.45 -56.63 80.23
N ILE A 84 -66.64 -56.19 80.61
CA ILE A 84 -67.67 -55.74 79.66
C ILE A 84 -67.18 -54.51 78.90
N ARG A 85 -66.59 -53.53 79.58
CA ARG A 85 -66.07 -52.32 78.94
C ARG A 85 -65.00 -52.66 77.89
N GLU A 86 -63.99 -53.42 78.29
CA GLU A 86 -62.88 -53.80 77.41
C GLU A 86 -63.38 -54.58 76.17
N ALA A 87 -64.31 -55.53 76.36
CA ALA A 87 -64.90 -56.29 75.25
C ALA A 87 -65.74 -55.42 74.31
N LEU A 88 -66.47 -54.43 74.83
CA LEU A 88 -67.26 -53.51 74.01
C LEU A 88 -66.38 -52.50 73.27
N ASP A 89 -65.29 -52.04 73.88
CA ASP A 89 -64.29 -51.18 73.23
C ASP A 89 -63.62 -51.92 72.07
N GLU A 90 -63.22 -53.18 72.27
CA GLU A 90 -62.64 -54.03 71.23
C GLU A 90 -63.63 -54.30 70.08
N LEU A 91 -64.89 -54.65 70.41
CA LEU A 91 -65.93 -54.84 69.40
C LEU A 91 -66.21 -53.57 68.60
N THR A 92 -66.14 -52.39 69.24
CA THR A 92 -66.31 -51.10 68.56
C THR A 92 -65.21 -50.88 67.51
N ILE A 93 -63.97 -51.22 67.85
CA ILE A 93 -62.82 -51.13 66.93
C ILE A 93 -63.02 -52.11 65.77
N GLU A 94 -63.37 -53.36 66.06
CA GLU A 94 -63.59 -54.39 65.03
C GLU A 94 -64.72 -54.01 64.07
N VAL A 95 -65.85 -53.55 64.59
CA VAL A 95 -67.00 -53.12 63.77
C VAL A 95 -66.66 -51.90 62.91
N ARG A 96 -65.80 -50.99 63.39
CA ARG A 96 -65.37 -49.80 62.63
C ARG A 96 -64.28 -50.10 61.60
N LYS A 97 -63.48 -51.15 61.81
CA LYS A 97 -62.32 -51.48 60.99
C LYS A 97 -62.62 -51.55 59.48
N PRO A 98 -63.69 -52.18 58.98
CA PRO A 98 -63.99 -52.21 57.54
C PRO A 98 -64.17 -50.82 56.93
N VAL A 99 -64.74 -49.87 57.68
CA VAL A 99 -64.93 -48.49 57.21
C VAL A 99 -63.58 -47.77 57.18
N THR A 100 -62.76 -47.91 58.22
CA THR A 100 -61.42 -47.32 58.26
C THR A 100 -60.52 -47.86 57.16
N ASP A 101 -60.55 -49.17 56.90
CA ASP A 101 -59.79 -49.79 55.81
C ASP A 101 -60.28 -49.29 54.43
N TRP A 102 -61.60 -49.12 54.25
CA TRP A 102 -62.18 -48.55 53.03
C TRP A 102 -61.82 -47.08 52.82
N GLU A 103 -61.85 -46.24 53.87
CA GLU A 103 -61.44 -44.83 53.81
C GLU A 103 -59.98 -44.70 53.37
N ALA A 104 -59.08 -45.51 53.96
CA ALA A 104 -57.66 -45.52 53.59
C ALA A 104 -57.45 -45.98 52.14
N GLU A 105 -58.21 -46.97 51.67
CA GLU A 105 -58.19 -47.42 50.29
C GLU A 105 -58.69 -46.34 49.32
N GLN A 106 -59.76 -45.61 49.66
CA GLN A 106 -60.26 -44.49 48.86
C GLN A 106 -59.24 -43.36 48.75
N ASP A 107 -58.52 -43.06 49.84
CA ASP A 107 -57.46 -42.06 49.80
C ASP A 107 -56.28 -42.52 48.92
N ARG A 108 -55.93 -43.81 48.94
CA ARG A 108 -54.93 -44.37 48.01
C ARG A 108 -55.38 -44.26 46.56
N ILE A 109 -56.62 -44.66 46.25
CA ILE A 109 -57.18 -44.59 44.89
C ILE A 109 -57.19 -43.14 44.38
N LYS A 110 -57.57 -42.17 45.23
CA LYS A 110 -57.53 -40.74 44.86
C LYS A 110 -56.12 -40.27 44.56
N ALA A 111 -55.14 -40.66 45.37
CA ALA A 111 -53.74 -40.30 45.15
C ALA A 111 -53.20 -40.94 43.85
N GLU A 112 -53.52 -42.22 43.60
CA GLU A 112 -53.16 -42.90 42.35
C GLU A 112 -53.83 -42.25 41.13
N GLN A 113 -55.11 -41.89 41.22
CA GLN A 113 -55.82 -41.20 40.14
C GLN A 113 -55.21 -39.83 39.87
N GLN A 114 -54.86 -39.06 40.90
CA GLN A 114 -54.18 -37.77 40.73
C GLN A 114 -52.82 -37.94 40.05
N MET A 115 -52.05 -38.97 40.41
CA MET A 115 -50.79 -39.27 39.74
C MET A 115 -50.99 -39.67 38.28
N LEU A 116 -52.05 -40.43 37.97
CA LEU A 116 -52.40 -40.80 36.60
C LEU A 116 -52.81 -39.57 35.77
N ASP A 117 -53.60 -38.66 36.34
CA ASP A 117 -54.02 -37.42 35.69
C ASP A 117 -52.82 -36.51 35.39
N TRP A 118 -51.88 -36.38 36.34
CA TRP A 118 -50.61 -35.67 36.08
C TRP A 118 -49.75 -36.36 35.02
N HIS A 119 -49.74 -37.69 34.99
CA HIS A 119 -48.98 -38.43 33.99
C HIS A 119 -49.57 -38.25 32.58
N THR A 120 -50.90 -38.28 32.44
CA THR A 120 -51.57 -38.07 31.15
C THR A 120 -51.40 -36.64 30.65
N GLU A 121 -51.50 -35.64 31.53
CA GLU A 121 -51.20 -34.23 31.21
C GLU A 121 -49.75 -34.06 30.73
N ALA A 122 -48.79 -34.62 31.48
CA ALA A 122 -47.38 -34.57 31.09
C ALA A 122 -47.08 -35.25 29.74
N LEU A 123 -47.76 -36.36 29.42
CA LEU A 123 -47.63 -37.01 28.12
C LEU A 123 -48.16 -36.13 26.99
N ALA A 124 -49.31 -35.48 27.18
CA ALA A 124 -49.89 -34.58 26.19
C ALA A 124 -49.01 -33.35 25.95
N ASP A 125 -48.45 -32.76 27.01
CA ASP A 125 -47.53 -31.63 26.92
C ASP A 125 -46.23 -32.00 26.18
N ASN A 126 -45.68 -33.19 26.47
CA ASN A 126 -44.49 -33.69 25.77
C ASN A 126 -44.78 -33.92 24.27
N GLU A 127 -45.93 -34.50 23.93
CA GLU A 127 -46.32 -34.70 22.53
C GLU A 127 -46.48 -33.37 21.79
N ALA A 128 -47.09 -32.37 22.43
CA ALA A 128 -47.22 -31.02 21.87
C ALA A 128 -45.86 -30.32 21.70
N TRP A 129 -44.96 -30.51 22.65
CA TRP A 129 -43.59 -30.00 22.59
C TRP A 129 -42.81 -30.64 21.44
N ASP A 130 -42.83 -31.96 21.34
CA ASP A 130 -42.12 -32.71 20.29
C ASP A 130 -42.62 -32.31 18.90
N LYS A 131 -43.93 -32.14 18.72
CA LYS A 131 -44.51 -31.62 17.48
C LYS A 131 -44.00 -30.21 17.15
N THR A 132 -44.03 -29.31 18.13
CA THR A 132 -43.55 -27.92 17.94
C THR A 132 -42.07 -27.89 17.60
N LEU A 133 -41.27 -28.77 18.23
CA LEU A 133 -39.84 -28.88 17.96
C LEU A 133 -39.56 -29.41 16.55
N ALA A 134 -40.33 -30.39 16.09
CA ALA A 134 -40.24 -30.92 14.73
C ALA A 134 -40.58 -29.84 13.68
N GLU A 135 -41.70 -29.12 13.84
CA GLU A 135 -42.10 -28.03 12.95
C GLU A 135 -41.02 -26.92 12.91
N ARG A 136 -40.45 -26.58 14.06
CA ARG A 136 -39.35 -25.60 14.13
C ARG A 136 -38.09 -26.10 13.44
N PHE A 137 -37.73 -27.36 13.63
CA PHE A 137 -36.56 -27.95 12.99
C PHE A 137 -36.68 -27.93 11.47
N GLU A 138 -37.85 -28.28 10.93
CA GLU A 138 -38.11 -28.23 9.49
C GLU A 138 -37.99 -26.79 8.96
N SER A 139 -38.62 -25.81 9.62
CA SER A 139 -38.54 -24.40 9.25
C SER A 139 -37.09 -23.85 9.30
N ASP A 140 -36.37 -24.13 10.39
CA ASP A 140 -34.97 -23.70 10.55
C ASP A 140 -34.07 -24.37 9.49
N HIS A 141 -34.35 -25.62 9.12
CA HIS A 141 -33.64 -26.34 8.07
C HIS A 141 -33.87 -25.72 6.68
N GLU A 142 -35.12 -25.40 6.33
CA GLU A 142 -35.45 -24.71 5.07
C GLU A 142 -34.76 -23.36 4.98
N ILE A 143 -34.78 -22.58 6.06
CA ILE A 143 -34.09 -21.29 6.15
C ILE A 143 -32.59 -21.49 5.94
N ALA A 144 -31.98 -22.48 6.59
CA ALA A 144 -30.55 -22.77 6.42
C ALA A 144 -30.19 -23.11 4.97
N LEU A 145 -31.01 -23.91 4.27
CA LEU A 145 -30.79 -24.22 2.85
C LEU A 145 -30.87 -22.96 1.97
N LEU A 146 -31.86 -22.09 2.20
CA LEU A 146 -32.00 -20.84 1.47
C LEU A 146 -30.83 -19.88 1.72
N LEU A 147 -30.34 -19.80 2.96
CA LEU A 147 -29.16 -19.00 3.28
C LEU A 147 -27.90 -19.54 2.62
N ASN A 148 -27.74 -20.86 2.58
CA ASN A 148 -26.59 -21.48 1.92
C ASN A 148 -26.60 -21.20 0.40
N ASP A 149 -27.76 -21.37 -0.25
CA ASP A 149 -27.92 -21.05 -1.67
C ASP A 149 -27.67 -19.55 -1.94
N LYS A 150 -28.14 -18.66 -1.07
CA LYS A 150 -27.81 -17.23 -1.16
C LYS A 150 -26.30 -16.98 -1.05
N PHE A 151 -25.63 -17.63 -0.10
CA PHE A 151 -24.18 -17.49 0.06
C PHE A 151 -23.42 -17.96 -1.19
N ASP A 152 -23.83 -19.09 -1.77
CA ASP A 152 -23.25 -19.61 -3.00
C ASP A 152 -23.46 -18.66 -4.18
N ARG A 153 -24.66 -18.07 -4.32
CA ARG A 153 -24.96 -17.03 -5.32
C ARG A 153 -24.12 -15.79 -5.13
N ASP A 154 -24.05 -15.25 -3.91
CA ASP A 154 -23.26 -14.05 -3.59
C ASP A 154 -21.76 -14.30 -3.86
N ALA A 155 -21.26 -15.50 -3.55
CA ALA A 155 -19.88 -15.89 -3.84
C ALA A 155 -19.63 -16.02 -5.35
N ALA A 156 -20.58 -16.57 -6.11
CA ALA A 156 -20.51 -16.65 -7.57
C ALA A 156 -20.56 -15.26 -8.21
N GLU A 157 -21.42 -14.36 -7.73
CA GLU A 157 -21.54 -12.98 -8.21
C GLU A 157 -20.25 -12.19 -7.93
N LYS A 158 -19.67 -12.29 -6.73
CA LYS A 158 -18.37 -11.68 -6.43
C LYS A 158 -17.25 -12.18 -7.33
N LYS A 159 -17.21 -13.48 -7.63
CA LYS A 159 -16.24 -14.04 -8.59
C LYS A 159 -16.47 -13.50 -10.00
N ALA A 160 -17.72 -13.42 -10.44
CA ALA A 160 -18.07 -12.86 -11.74
C ALA A 160 -17.72 -11.37 -11.84
N GLU A 161 -17.95 -10.59 -10.78
CA GLU A 161 -17.57 -9.18 -10.72
C GLU A 161 -16.06 -9.00 -10.75
N ALA A 162 -15.31 -9.78 -9.97
CA ALA A 162 -13.85 -9.77 -10.01
C ALA A 162 -13.32 -10.09 -11.41
N GLU A 163 -13.91 -11.07 -12.10
CA GLU A 163 -13.52 -11.39 -13.48
C GLU A 163 -13.88 -10.27 -14.46
N ARG A 164 -15.05 -9.65 -14.34
CA ARG A 164 -15.41 -8.46 -15.14
C ARG A 164 -14.42 -7.32 -14.94
N GLN A 165 -13.99 -7.08 -13.70
CA GLN A 165 -12.98 -6.06 -13.39
C GLN A 165 -11.62 -6.42 -14.00
N ARG A 166 -11.20 -7.69 -13.95
CA ARG A 166 -9.96 -8.16 -14.60
C ARG A 166 -10.00 -7.96 -16.11
N VAL A 167 -11.08 -8.39 -16.76
CA VAL A 167 -11.27 -8.22 -18.21
C VAL A 167 -11.29 -6.73 -18.58
N ALA A 168 -11.99 -5.89 -17.82
CA ALA A 168 -12.02 -4.45 -18.06
C ALA A 168 -10.63 -3.80 -17.92
N HIS A 169 -9.86 -4.22 -16.91
CA HIS A 169 -8.48 -3.74 -16.72
C HIS A 169 -7.55 -4.19 -17.86
N GLU A 170 -7.65 -5.45 -18.28
CA GLU A 170 -6.87 -5.98 -19.41
C GLU A 170 -7.22 -5.28 -20.72
N GLN A 171 -8.50 -5.00 -20.96
CA GLN A 171 -8.95 -4.21 -22.10
C GLN A 171 -8.43 -2.76 -22.06
N GLU A 172 -8.38 -2.14 -20.88
CA GLU A 172 -7.82 -0.81 -20.73
C GLU A 172 -6.31 -0.79 -21.00
N ILE A 173 -5.57 -1.78 -20.48
CA ILE A 173 -4.14 -1.94 -20.80
C ILE A 173 -3.95 -2.14 -22.31
N ALA A 174 -4.75 -3.02 -22.93
CA ALA A 174 -4.69 -3.25 -24.38
C ALA A 174 -4.99 -1.97 -25.17
N ARG A 175 -5.96 -1.17 -24.73
CA ARG A 175 -6.28 0.13 -25.35
C ARG A 175 -5.13 1.12 -25.19
N GLN A 176 -4.53 1.22 -24.01
CA GLN A 176 -3.38 2.09 -23.75
C GLN A 176 -2.17 1.66 -24.57
N ALA A 177 -1.89 0.35 -24.67
CA ALA A 177 -0.82 -0.18 -25.52
C ALA A 177 -1.08 0.11 -27.00
N ALA A 178 -2.32 -0.05 -27.48
CA ALA A 178 -2.69 0.28 -28.85
C ALA A 178 -2.59 1.79 -29.14
N GLU A 179 -2.99 2.65 -28.19
CA GLU A 179 -2.84 4.11 -28.31
C GLU A 179 -1.37 4.52 -28.30
N GLN A 180 -0.58 3.94 -27.41
CA GLN A 180 0.86 4.19 -27.33
C GLN A 180 1.57 3.75 -28.62
N ALA A 181 1.26 2.56 -29.14
CA ALA A 181 1.78 2.10 -30.43
C ALA A 181 1.36 3.02 -31.59
N ARG A 182 0.14 3.59 -31.57
CA ARG A 182 -0.29 4.60 -32.55
C ARG A 182 0.52 5.89 -32.43
N LYS A 183 0.73 6.40 -31.21
CA LYS A 183 1.53 7.61 -30.98
C LYS A 183 2.98 7.41 -31.41
N GLU A 184 3.58 6.27 -31.07
CA GLU A 184 4.94 5.91 -31.48
C GLU A 184 5.04 5.76 -33.01
N ALA A 185 4.04 5.15 -33.66
CA ALA A 185 4.00 5.07 -35.12
C ALA A 185 3.84 6.44 -35.79
N GLU A 186 2.99 7.32 -35.23
CA GLU A 186 2.81 8.69 -35.72
C GLU A 186 4.08 9.53 -35.52
N GLU A 187 4.75 9.38 -34.38
CA GLU A 187 6.02 10.03 -34.09
C GLU A 187 7.13 9.51 -35.00
N ALA A 188 7.23 8.19 -35.22
CA ALA A 188 8.16 7.61 -36.18
C ALA A 188 7.92 8.13 -37.60
N GLN A 189 6.65 8.22 -38.02
CA GLN A 189 6.29 8.83 -39.31
C GLN A 189 6.64 10.32 -39.37
N ARG A 190 6.46 11.07 -38.27
CA ARG A 190 6.85 12.48 -38.19
C ARG A 190 8.36 12.64 -38.32
N ILE A 191 9.15 11.86 -37.57
CA ILE A 191 10.61 11.85 -37.65
C ILE A 191 11.07 11.46 -39.05
N GLU A 192 10.44 10.46 -39.69
CA GLU A 192 10.76 10.06 -41.05
C GLU A 192 10.46 11.17 -42.07
N ARG A 193 9.32 11.86 -41.93
CA ARG A 193 8.97 13.02 -42.76
C ARG A 193 9.92 14.20 -42.54
N GLU A 194 10.27 14.51 -41.31
CA GLU A 194 11.25 15.56 -40.98
C GLU A 194 12.63 15.20 -41.51
N ALA A 195 13.07 13.95 -41.39
CA ALA A 195 14.31 13.46 -41.97
C ALA A 195 14.28 13.48 -43.50
N ALA A 196 13.16 13.13 -44.13
CA ALA A 196 12.97 13.23 -45.57
C ALA A 196 13.00 14.69 -46.04
N ALA A 197 12.31 15.60 -45.36
CA ALA A 197 12.33 17.04 -45.63
C ALA A 197 13.73 17.63 -45.43
N HIS A 198 14.48 17.20 -44.41
CA HIS A 198 15.86 17.62 -44.21
C HIS A 198 16.78 17.09 -45.32
N ARG A 199 16.60 15.84 -45.76
CA ARG A 199 17.34 15.28 -46.92
C ARG A 199 17.02 16.03 -48.20
N GLU A 200 15.75 16.35 -48.44
CA GLU A 200 15.32 17.12 -49.60
C GLU A 200 15.87 18.55 -49.56
N ALA A 201 15.78 19.24 -48.42
CA ALA A 201 16.39 20.54 -48.22
C ALA A 201 17.91 20.53 -48.39
N ALA A 202 18.60 19.49 -47.89
CA ALA A 202 20.03 19.32 -48.09
C ALA A 202 20.39 19.08 -49.57
N LEU A 203 19.59 18.30 -50.30
CA LEU A 203 19.77 18.10 -51.75
C LEU A 203 19.50 19.38 -52.54
N ILE A 204 18.48 20.16 -52.16
CA ILE A 204 18.19 21.47 -52.77
C ILE A 204 19.35 22.44 -52.48
N ALA A 205 19.81 22.52 -51.23
CA ALA A 205 20.95 23.36 -50.86
C ALA A 205 22.25 22.93 -51.58
N GLN A 206 22.48 21.63 -51.76
CA GLN A 206 23.61 21.12 -52.53
C GLN A 206 23.49 21.47 -54.02
N LYS A 207 22.29 21.34 -54.61
CA LYS A 207 22.04 21.75 -56.00
C LYS A 207 22.20 23.26 -56.17
N GLU A 208 21.69 24.06 -55.23
CA GLU A 208 21.84 25.52 -55.25
C GLU A 208 23.30 25.93 -55.08
N GLN A 209 24.05 25.26 -54.21
CA GLN A 209 25.48 25.49 -54.08
C GLN A 209 26.23 25.10 -55.36
N ALA A 210 25.90 23.97 -55.98
CA ALA A 210 26.49 23.56 -57.25
C ALA A 210 26.13 24.50 -58.42
N GLU A 211 24.91 25.02 -58.46
CA GLU A 211 24.48 26.07 -59.40
C GLU A 211 25.24 27.38 -59.16
N ARG A 212 25.35 27.83 -57.90
CA ARG A 212 26.15 29.01 -57.53
C ARG A 212 27.62 28.83 -57.90
N ASP A 213 28.19 27.66 -57.68
CA ASP A 213 29.58 27.36 -58.05
C ASP A 213 29.76 27.32 -59.57
N ARG A 214 28.77 26.82 -60.32
CA ARG A 214 28.74 26.86 -61.79
C ARG A 214 28.63 28.27 -62.34
N VAL A 215 27.72 29.09 -61.80
CA VAL A 215 27.57 30.49 -62.19
C VAL A 215 28.83 31.27 -61.83
N ALA A 216 29.40 31.06 -60.64
CA ALA A 216 30.67 31.68 -60.25
C ALA A 216 31.86 31.19 -61.10
N ALA A 217 31.84 29.97 -61.62
CA ALA A 217 32.83 29.47 -62.57
C ALA A 217 32.63 30.06 -63.98
N GLN A 218 31.39 30.20 -64.43
CA GLN A 218 31.05 30.87 -65.69
C GLN A 218 31.41 32.36 -65.64
N GLU A 219 31.09 33.07 -64.55
CA GLU A 219 31.50 34.47 -64.38
C GLU A 219 33.01 34.62 -64.32
N ARG A 220 33.74 33.69 -63.68
CA ARG A 220 35.21 33.67 -63.70
C ARG A 220 35.75 33.46 -65.11
N ALA A 221 35.19 32.50 -65.86
CA ALA A 221 35.57 32.26 -67.26
C ALA A 221 35.23 33.45 -68.17
N GLU A 222 34.09 34.11 -67.97
CA GLU A 222 33.74 35.33 -68.71
C GLU A 222 34.64 36.51 -68.36
N ARG A 223 34.99 36.69 -67.08
CA ARG A 223 35.94 37.73 -66.67
C ARG A 223 37.32 37.46 -67.25
N GLU A 224 37.83 36.23 -67.18
CA GLU A 224 39.10 35.85 -67.80
C GLU A 224 39.07 36.02 -69.32
N ALA A 225 37.97 35.69 -69.99
CA ALA A 225 37.80 35.92 -71.43
C ALA A 225 37.74 37.41 -71.78
N ARG A 226 37.05 38.24 -70.98
CA ARG A 226 37.02 39.69 -71.15
C ARG A 226 38.39 40.32 -70.89
N GLU A 227 39.08 39.90 -69.83
CA GLU A 227 40.45 40.36 -69.55
C GLU A 227 41.44 39.91 -70.62
N ALA A 228 41.29 38.71 -71.19
CA ALA A 228 42.08 38.26 -72.33
C ALA A 228 41.78 39.10 -73.59
N LEU A 229 40.50 39.39 -73.86
CA LEU A 229 40.09 40.26 -74.96
C LEU A 229 40.61 41.68 -74.79
N GLU A 230 40.51 42.27 -73.59
CA GLU A 230 41.06 43.58 -73.27
C GLU A 230 42.58 43.62 -73.39
N ARG A 231 43.29 42.57 -72.95
CA ARG A 231 44.74 42.43 -73.17
C ARG A 231 45.08 42.34 -74.65
N THR A 232 44.32 41.59 -75.45
CA THR A 232 44.54 41.53 -76.90
C THR A 232 44.20 42.86 -77.60
N ALA A 233 43.18 43.58 -77.14
CA ALA A 233 42.81 44.89 -77.65
C ALA A 233 43.88 45.96 -77.29
N LEU A 234 44.40 45.93 -76.07
CA LEU A 234 45.48 46.80 -75.61
C LEU A 234 46.78 46.53 -76.38
N LEU A 235 47.14 45.26 -76.58
CA LEU A 235 48.30 44.88 -77.39
C LEU A 235 48.13 45.28 -78.87
N ALA A 236 46.92 45.16 -79.42
CA ALA A 236 46.61 45.63 -80.78
C ALA A 236 46.65 47.17 -80.90
N GLN A 237 46.26 47.89 -79.86
CA GLN A 237 46.34 49.35 -79.80
C GLN A 237 47.79 49.82 -79.65
N GLN A 238 48.59 49.16 -78.81
CA GLN A 238 50.03 49.40 -78.67
C GLN A 238 50.80 49.09 -79.97
N ALA A 239 50.43 48.04 -80.70
CA ALA A 239 51.00 47.74 -82.02
C ALA A 239 50.63 48.79 -83.08
N ARG A 240 49.43 49.39 -83.02
CA ARG A 240 49.02 50.48 -83.91
C ARG A 240 49.72 51.79 -83.56
N GLU A 241 49.91 52.11 -82.29
CA GLU A 241 50.68 53.28 -81.86
C GLU A 241 52.18 53.14 -82.17
N GLN A 242 52.76 51.94 -82.05
CA GLN A 242 54.13 51.69 -82.48
C GLN A 242 54.28 51.76 -84.01
N ALA A 243 53.31 51.26 -84.79
CA ALA A 243 53.33 51.40 -86.25
C ALA A 243 53.13 52.85 -86.74
N GLU A 244 52.35 53.66 -86.02
CA GLU A 244 52.22 55.12 -86.25
C GLU A 244 53.51 55.87 -85.89
N ARG A 245 54.14 55.53 -84.76
CA ARG A 245 55.43 56.12 -84.36
C ARG A 245 56.57 55.72 -85.30
N GLU A 246 56.64 54.47 -85.74
CA GLU A 246 57.63 54.02 -86.74
C GLU A 246 57.40 54.68 -88.12
N LYS A 247 56.15 54.93 -88.52
CA LYS A 247 55.86 55.70 -89.74
C LYS A 247 56.22 57.18 -89.61
N GLN A 248 55.99 57.79 -88.45
CA GLN A 248 56.37 59.18 -88.20
C GLN A 248 57.89 59.36 -88.04
N GLU A 249 58.60 58.37 -87.47
CA GLU A 249 60.06 58.33 -87.42
C GLU A 249 60.69 58.05 -88.80
N ALA A 250 60.08 57.23 -89.66
CA ALA A 250 60.55 57.02 -91.03
C ALA A 250 60.43 58.30 -91.90
N ILE A 251 59.34 59.06 -91.74
CA ILE A 251 59.11 60.33 -92.46
C ILE A 251 60.01 61.46 -91.92
N ALA A 252 60.32 61.46 -90.62
CA ALA A 252 61.28 62.39 -90.01
C ALA A 252 62.74 62.04 -90.38
N ALA A 253 63.09 60.75 -90.48
CA ALA A 253 64.43 60.29 -90.88
C ALA A 253 64.73 60.54 -92.37
N GLU A 254 63.71 60.55 -93.24
CA GLU A 254 63.86 60.86 -94.67
C GLU A 254 64.05 62.37 -94.91
N ARG A 255 63.32 63.24 -94.19
CA ARG A 255 63.52 64.70 -94.25
C ARG A 255 64.87 65.14 -93.67
N LEU A 256 65.33 64.51 -92.60
CA LEU A 256 66.64 64.77 -92.00
C LEU A 256 67.80 64.27 -92.88
N ARG A 257 67.62 63.17 -93.63
CA ARG A 257 68.61 62.69 -94.62
C ARG A 257 68.66 63.55 -95.89
N ALA A 258 67.54 64.17 -96.30
CA ALA A 258 67.50 65.09 -97.42
C ALA A 258 68.15 66.45 -97.08
N GLU A 259 67.94 67.00 -95.87
CA GLU A 259 68.62 68.22 -95.40
C GLU A 259 70.13 67.99 -95.13
N GLN A 260 70.53 66.83 -94.62
CA GLN A 260 71.94 66.50 -94.38
C GLN A 260 72.73 66.21 -95.67
N ALA A 261 72.08 65.77 -96.75
CA ALA A 261 72.71 65.58 -98.06
C ALA A 261 72.94 66.91 -98.82
N GLU A 262 72.11 67.93 -98.60
CA GLU A 262 72.31 69.27 -99.17
C GLU A 262 73.34 70.11 -98.36
N ALA A 263 73.34 69.97 -97.03
CA ALA A 263 74.32 70.59 -96.15
C ALA A 263 75.75 70.00 -96.30
N ALA A 264 75.87 68.72 -96.67
CA ALA A 264 77.17 68.07 -96.91
C ALA A 264 77.83 68.50 -98.25
N ARG A 265 77.06 68.89 -99.27
CA ARG A 265 77.61 69.43 -100.53
C ARG A 265 78.09 70.88 -100.38
N LEU A 266 77.38 71.69 -99.58
CA LEU A 266 77.74 73.09 -99.33
C LEU A 266 78.93 73.26 -98.35
N ALA A 267 79.22 72.24 -97.54
CA ALA A 267 80.34 72.23 -96.59
C ALA A 267 81.67 71.77 -97.22
N GLU A 268 81.63 70.89 -98.24
CA GLU A 268 82.84 70.44 -98.93
C GLU A 268 83.35 71.46 -99.97
N GLU A 269 82.45 72.24 -100.58
CA GLU A 269 82.79 73.32 -101.53
C GLU A 269 83.40 74.56 -100.82
N LYS A 270 83.09 74.78 -99.54
CA LYS A 270 83.72 75.82 -98.70
C LYS A 270 85.09 75.42 -98.14
N ARG A 271 85.38 74.13 -97.97
CA ARG A 271 86.68 73.63 -97.46
C ARG A 271 87.81 73.75 -98.49
N ILE A 272 87.51 73.66 -99.78
CA ILE A 272 88.48 73.79 -100.89
C ILE A 272 88.85 75.26 -101.18
N ALA A 273 87.97 76.22 -100.86
CA ALA A 273 88.22 77.65 -101.07
C ALA A 273 89.07 78.30 -99.95
N ASP A 274 88.89 77.85 -98.70
CA ASP A 274 89.56 78.47 -97.54
C ASP A 274 91.01 77.98 -97.33
N GLU A 275 91.40 76.81 -97.86
CA GLU A 275 92.77 76.26 -97.78
C GLU A 275 93.74 76.81 -98.85
N ALA A 276 93.22 77.54 -99.85
CA ALA A 276 94.01 78.21 -100.89
C ALA A 276 94.43 79.64 -100.52
N ALA A 277 93.72 80.30 -99.58
CA ALA A 277 93.98 81.68 -99.17
C ALA A 277 95.14 81.82 -98.16
N GLU A 278 95.36 80.85 -97.27
CA GLU A 278 96.44 80.91 -96.27
C GLU A 278 97.84 80.63 -96.85
N ARG A 279 97.94 79.87 -97.96
CA ARG A 279 99.24 79.56 -98.61
C ARG A 279 99.85 80.74 -99.38
N ALA A 280 99.06 81.71 -99.83
CA ALA A 280 99.55 82.88 -100.57
C ALA A 280 100.18 83.96 -99.66
N ALA A 281 99.79 84.06 -98.39
CA ALA A 281 100.29 85.08 -97.46
C ALA A 281 101.67 84.76 -96.86
N ASN A 282 102.08 83.48 -96.85
CA ASN A 282 103.32 83.05 -96.21
C ASN A 282 104.55 83.10 -97.16
N GLU A 283 104.34 83.03 -98.48
CA GLU A 283 105.41 83.13 -99.49
C GLU A 283 105.94 84.57 -99.67
N THR A 284 105.08 85.58 -99.53
CA THR A 284 105.45 86.99 -99.65
C THR A 284 106.32 87.46 -98.48
N HIS A 285 106.02 87.01 -97.27
CA HIS A 285 106.80 87.33 -96.07
C HIS A 285 108.22 86.72 -96.11
N ARG A 286 108.38 85.48 -96.62
CA ARG A 286 109.70 84.82 -96.74
C ARG A 286 110.62 85.48 -97.78
N LYS A 287 110.07 85.95 -98.90
CA LYS A 287 110.86 86.64 -99.94
C LYS A 287 111.39 88.00 -99.46
N GLN A 288 110.62 88.72 -98.65
CA GLN A 288 111.02 90.02 -98.10
C GLN A 288 112.19 89.89 -97.11
N ILE A 289 112.14 88.93 -96.19
CA ILE A 289 113.21 88.72 -95.20
C ILE A 289 114.52 88.26 -95.87
N GLY A 290 114.44 87.31 -96.82
CA GLY A 290 115.64 86.83 -97.52
C GLY A 290 116.37 87.92 -98.32
N THR A 291 115.61 88.82 -98.94
CA THR A 291 116.17 89.95 -99.70
C THR A 291 116.84 90.97 -98.78
N ALA A 292 116.27 91.22 -97.59
CA ALA A 292 116.85 92.12 -96.59
C ALA A 292 118.19 91.59 -96.05
N VAL A 293 118.31 90.28 -95.81
CA VAL A 293 119.56 89.67 -95.30
C VAL A 293 120.68 89.68 -96.35
N VAL A 294 120.37 89.40 -97.63
CA VAL A 294 121.37 89.48 -98.71
C VAL A 294 121.90 90.91 -98.87
N ASN A 295 121.02 91.91 -98.80
CA ASN A 295 121.42 93.32 -98.89
C ASN A 295 122.26 93.76 -97.68
N ALA A 296 121.94 93.29 -96.46
CA ALA A 296 122.74 93.59 -95.27
C ALA A 296 124.15 92.96 -95.33
N LEU A 297 124.28 91.74 -95.87
CA LEU A 297 125.56 91.05 -96.07
C LEU A 297 126.43 91.73 -97.13
N MET A 298 125.82 92.30 -98.17
CA MET A 298 126.54 93.09 -99.17
C MET A 298 127.04 94.42 -98.59
N SER A 299 126.21 95.14 -97.83
CA SER A 299 126.54 96.49 -97.33
C SER A 299 127.50 96.51 -96.15
N ASN A 300 127.42 95.56 -95.21
CA ASN A 300 128.22 95.60 -93.97
C ASN A 300 129.46 94.70 -93.99
N ALA A 301 129.51 93.68 -94.87
CA ALA A 301 130.61 92.70 -94.89
C ALA A 301 131.43 92.68 -96.21
N GLY A 302 131.08 93.51 -97.20
CA GLY A 302 131.86 93.65 -98.45
C GLY A 302 131.81 92.43 -99.38
N LEU A 303 130.83 91.54 -99.23
CA LEU A 303 130.69 90.32 -100.03
C LEU A 303 130.06 90.60 -101.40
N THR A 304 130.55 89.92 -102.44
CA THR A 304 129.91 89.94 -103.77
C THR A 304 128.56 89.19 -103.75
N ARG A 305 127.66 89.52 -104.67
CA ARG A 305 126.28 89.00 -104.68
C ARG A 305 126.21 87.47 -104.67
N GLU A 306 127.11 86.80 -105.38
CA GLU A 306 127.17 85.34 -105.40
C GLU A 306 127.60 84.75 -104.06
N GLN A 307 128.55 85.39 -103.37
CA GLN A 307 129.02 84.97 -102.06
C GLN A 307 127.95 85.22 -100.98
N ALA A 308 127.23 86.35 -101.03
CA ALA A 308 126.17 86.66 -100.07
C ALA A 308 125.00 85.65 -100.14
N ILE A 309 124.63 85.20 -101.35
CA ILE A 309 123.61 84.16 -101.56
C ILE A 309 124.11 82.80 -101.05
N ALA A 310 125.38 82.45 -101.27
CA ALA A 310 125.96 81.22 -100.77
C ALA A 310 125.99 81.18 -99.23
N THR A 311 126.33 82.30 -98.58
CA THR A 311 126.34 82.42 -97.12
C THR A 311 124.94 82.33 -96.52
N LEU A 312 123.93 83.00 -97.11
CA LEU A 312 122.52 82.87 -96.70
C LEU A 312 122.03 81.41 -96.82
N THR A 313 122.47 80.70 -97.85
CA THR A 313 122.11 79.29 -98.07
C THR A 313 122.74 78.36 -97.04
N ALA A 314 124.02 78.57 -96.69
CA ALA A 314 124.69 77.82 -95.63
C ALA A 314 124.07 78.05 -94.23
N LEU A 315 123.59 79.26 -93.97
CA LEU A 315 122.86 79.63 -92.74
C LEU A 315 121.45 79.02 -92.69
N LYS A 316 120.69 79.10 -93.79
CA LYS A 316 119.36 78.48 -93.92
C LYS A 316 119.41 76.97 -93.68
N ASP A 317 120.48 76.32 -94.14
CA ASP A 317 120.65 74.87 -94.05
C ASP A 317 121.39 74.41 -92.77
N ASN A 318 121.60 75.31 -91.78
CA ASN A 318 122.22 75.03 -90.48
C ASN A 318 123.61 74.35 -90.56
N ARG A 319 124.40 74.66 -91.60
CA ARG A 319 125.72 74.02 -91.80
C ARG A 319 126.89 74.70 -91.07
N ILE A 320 126.63 75.76 -90.28
CA ILE A 320 127.63 76.49 -89.50
C ILE A 320 127.25 76.45 -88.00
N PRO A 321 127.99 75.73 -87.14
CA PRO A 321 127.74 75.69 -85.70
C PRO A 321 128.07 77.02 -85.01
N HIS A 322 127.26 77.43 -84.03
CA HIS A 322 127.42 78.66 -83.22
C HIS A 322 127.21 80.00 -83.96
N ALA A 323 126.38 80.05 -85.00
CA ALA A 323 126.09 81.24 -85.79
C ALA A 323 125.07 82.24 -85.16
N SER A 324 125.13 82.51 -83.84
CA SER A 324 124.26 83.51 -83.20
C SER A 324 125.01 84.42 -82.22
N ILE A 325 125.79 85.37 -82.74
CA ILE A 325 126.31 86.50 -81.96
C ILE A 325 126.36 87.74 -82.87
N THR A 326 125.78 88.87 -82.42
CA THR A 326 125.89 90.17 -83.09
C THR A 326 126.27 91.24 -82.07
N TYR A 327 127.50 91.73 -82.17
CA TYR A 327 127.94 93.03 -81.66
C TYR A 327 127.49 94.12 -82.65
#